data_AF-A0A497RJ28-F1
#
_entry.id   AF-A0A497RJ28-F1
#
_cell.length_a   1.000
_cell.length_b   1.000
_cell.length_c   1.000
_cell.angle_alpha   90.00
_cell.angle_beta   90.00
_cell.angle_gamma   90.00
#
_symmetry.space_group_name_H-M   'P 1'
#
loop_
_entity.id
_entity.type
_entity.pdbx_description
1 polymer ?
#
loop_
_entity_poly.entity_id
_entity_poly.type
_entity_poly.pdbx_seq_one_letter_code
_entity_poly.pdbx_strand_id
1 'polypeptide(L)'
;VSQFPLLPLKIAVENCGILVEIGDKLSVKVPLIERVEKLKNLKILNVSNYKIDLEGLEIYNVPLSEQTSVTSEIYRFLNENRGKVIVIDGIDVLFIYYNIKEVLKDLAGLKIALSDSTIFFFVNYEIMMKRDLALLESIATTIVRFRGFLGREIVRYGYILKTLSPIRCESVKI
;
A
#
# COMPACT_ATOMS: atom_id res chain seq x y z
N VAL A 1 -0.91 6.10 14.11
CA VAL A 1 0.34 5.88 13.34
C VAL A 1 0.41 4.41 12.97
N SER A 2 0.66 4.05 11.70
CA SER A 2 0.75 2.64 11.28
C SER A 2 1.74 1.89 12.18
N GLN A 3 1.35 0.72 12.68
CA GLN A 3 2.22 -0.08 13.55
C GLN A 3 3.42 -0.68 12.80
N PHE A 4 3.40 -0.62 11.46
CA PHE A 4 4.41 -1.15 10.56
C PHE A 4 4.70 -0.16 9.42
N PRO A 5 5.23 1.05 9.72
CA PRO A 5 5.35 2.11 8.73
C PRO A 5 6.32 1.76 7.59
N LEU A 6 7.25 0.81 7.82
CA LEU A 6 8.27 0.43 6.83
C LEU A 6 8.00 -0.88 6.12
N LEU A 7 7.00 -1.64 6.56
CA LEU A 7 6.68 -2.92 5.92
C LEU A 7 6.31 -2.77 4.43
N PRO A 8 5.53 -1.73 4.02
CA PRO A 8 5.26 -1.50 2.60
C PRO A 8 6.54 -1.31 1.79
N LEU A 9 7.44 -0.43 2.26
CA LEU A 9 8.73 -0.15 1.62
C LEU A 9 9.59 -1.41 1.54
N LYS A 10 9.68 -2.17 2.63
CA LYS A 10 10.47 -3.41 2.68
C LYS A 10 10.00 -4.41 1.63
N ILE A 11 8.69 -4.67 1.55
CA ILE A 11 8.13 -5.60 0.57
C ILE A 11 8.43 -5.13 -0.86
N ALA A 12 8.25 -3.84 -1.14
CA ALA A 12 8.52 -3.32 -2.48
C ALA A 12 10.01 -3.47 -2.86
N VAL A 13 10.93 -3.17 -1.93
CA VAL A 13 12.39 -3.30 -2.16
C VAL A 13 12.81 -4.76 -2.35
N GLU A 14 12.36 -5.66 -1.48
CA GLU A 14 12.73 -7.08 -1.55
C GLU A 14 12.27 -7.78 -2.83
N ASN A 15 11.23 -7.24 -3.47
CA ASN A 15 10.65 -7.79 -4.69
C ASN A 15 11.00 -6.99 -5.97
N CYS A 16 11.89 -5.99 -5.90
CA CYS A 16 12.16 -5.06 -7.01
C CYS A 16 10.85 -4.51 -7.63
N GLY A 17 9.87 -4.23 -6.76
CA GLY A 17 8.50 -3.95 -7.12
C GLY A 17 8.22 -2.47 -7.34
N ILE A 18 6.96 -2.12 -7.18
CA ILE A 18 6.45 -0.75 -7.23
C ILE A 18 5.94 -0.38 -5.85
N LEU A 19 6.27 0.82 -5.41
CA LEU A 19 5.72 1.41 -4.20
C LEU A 19 4.84 2.61 -4.55
N VAL A 20 3.54 2.54 -4.22
CA VAL A 20 2.60 3.65 -4.35
C VAL A 20 2.32 4.18 -2.94
N GLU A 21 2.61 5.45 -2.71
CA GLU A 21 2.49 6.11 -1.40
C GLU A 21 1.43 7.21 -1.49
N ILE A 22 0.37 7.10 -0.69
CA ILE A 22 -0.78 8.03 -0.76
C ILE A 22 -0.90 8.82 0.54
N GLY A 23 -1.02 10.15 0.44
CA GLY A 23 -1.24 11.02 1.59
C GLY A 23 0.02 11.19 2.44
N ASP A 24 1.10 11.64 1.79
CA ASP A 24 2.36 12.07 2.40
C ASP A 24 3.16 10.96 3.11
N LYS A 25 2.74 9.70 2.99
CA LYS A 25 3.37 8.53 3.62
C LYS A 25 4.84 8.36 3.26
N LEU A 26 5.23 8.77 2.04
CA LEU A 26 6.62 8.74 1.60
C LEU A 26 7.52 9.64 2.44
N SER A 27 7.04 10.83 2.83
CA SER A 27 7.84 11.81 3.60
C SER A 27 8.35 11.22 4.93
N VAL A 28 7.53 10.39 5.59
CA VAL A 28 7.87 9.71 6.84
C VAL A 28 8.96 8.65 6.64
N LYS A 29 9.13 8.15 5.41
CA LYS A 29 10.07 7.09 5.05
C LYS A 29 11.39 7.63 4.50
N VAL A 30 11.44 8.89 4.05
CA VAL A 30 12.64 9.54 3.47
C VAL A 30 13.92 9.31 4.29
N PRO A 31 13.95 9.57 5.62
CA PRO A 31 15.20 9.43 6.39
C PRO A 31 15.75 7.99 6.44
N LEU A 32 14.90 7.01 6.13
CA LEU A 32 15.23 5.59 6.13
C LEU A 32 15.54 5.10 4.72
N ILE A 33 14.87 5.66 3.71
CA ILE A 33 15.16 5.44 2.30
C ILE A 33 16.61 5.85 1.99
N GLU A 34 17.06 7.01 2.47
CA GLU A 34 18.46 7.47 2.31
C GLU A 34 19.53 6.48 2.83
N ARG A 35 19.15 5.51 3.67
CA ARG A 35 20.06 4.54 4.27
C ARG A 35 20.05 3.17 3.57
N VAL A 36 19.23 2.95 2.55
CA VAL A 36 19.05 1.65 1.90
C VAL A 36 19.66 1.65 0.50
N GLU A 37 20.86 1.08 0.33
CA GLU A 37 21.55 1.03 -0.97
C GLU A 37 20.79 0.28 -2.08
N LYS A 38 19.87 -0.62 -1.70
CA LYS A 38 19.10 -1.49 -2.63
C LYS A 38 17.96 -0.78 -3.38
N LEU A 39 17.79 0.52 -3.21
CA LEU A 39 16.64 1.25 -3.76
C LEU A 39 16.72 1.57 -5.25
N LYS A 40 17.87 1.36 -5.91
CA LYS A 40 18.09 1.77 -7.31
C LYS A 40 17.11 1.16 -8.33
N ASN A 41 16.46 0.05 -7.98
CA ASN A 41 15.49 -0.65 -8.84
C ASN A 41 14.04 -0.43 -8.41
N LEU A 42 13.80 0.34 -7.35
CA LEU A 42 12.46 0.63 -6.85
C LEU A 42 11.86 1.79 -7.63
N LYS A 43 10.67 1.59 -8.18
CA LYS A 43 9.86 2.68 -8.74
C LYS A 43 8.84 3.14 -7.71
N ILE A 44 8.74 4.44 -7.52
CA ILE A 44 7.85 5.04 -6.52
C ILE A 44 6.83 5.94 -7.22
N LEU A 45 5.56 5.78 -6.89
CA LEU A 45 4.51 6.74 -7.19
C LEU A 45 4.10 7.46 -5.91
N ASN A 46 4.49 8.72 -5.77
CA ASN A 46 4.11 9.57 -4.66
C ASN A 46 2.81 10.30 -5.02
N VAL A 47 1.71 9.94 -4.37
CA VAL A 47 0.38 10.55 -4.50
C VAL A 47 0.17 11.49 -3.32
N SER A 48 0.56 12.74 -3.48
CA SER A 48 0.68 13.71 -2.40
C SER A 48 0.67 15.14 -2.95
N ASN A 49 0.24 16.10 -2.13
CA ASN A 49 0.37 17.52 -2.46
C ASN A 49 1.80 18.03 -2.25
N TYR A 50 2.67 17.24 -1.62
CA TYR A 50 4.11 17.50 -1.49
C TYR A 50 4.88 16.67 -2.51
N LYS A 51 5.65 17.36 -3.34
CA LYS A 51 6.60 16.71 -4.25
C LYS A 51 7.82 16.26 -3.45
N ILE A 52 8.27 15.04 -3.72
CA ILE A 52 9.48 14.48 -3.13
C ILE A 52 10.37 14.02 -4.28
N ASP A 53 11.61 14.51 -4.27
CA ASP A 53 12.65 14.15 -5.20
C ASP A 53 13.86 13.70 -4.38
N LEU A 54 14.32 12.47 -4.62
CA LEU A 54 15.48 11.88 -3.94
C LEU A 54 16.49 11.42 -4.99
N GLU A 55 17.74 11.80 -4.79
CA GLU A 55 18.81 11.48 -5.75
C GLU A 55 18.95 9.96 -5.93
N GLY A 56 19.01 9.51 -7.19
CA GLY A 56 19.18 8.11 -7.54
C GLY A 56 17.90 7.26 -7.47
N LEU A 57 16.73 7.86 -7.26
CA LEU A 57 15.43 7.17 -7.26
C LEU A 57 14.49 7.66 -8.36
N GLU A 58 13.73 6.72 -8.92
CA GLU A 58 12.69 7.00 -9.90
C GLU A 58 11.37 7.27 -9.16
N ILE A 59 11.09 8.54 -8.88
CA ILE A 59 9.89 8.99 -8.17
C ILE A 59 8.96 9.76 -9.12
N TYR A 60 7.75 9.24 -9.28
CA TYR A 60 6.66 9.87 -10.02
C TYR A 60 5.75 10.59 -9.03
N ASN A 61 5.61 11.90 -9.18
CA ASN A 61 4.79 12.71 -8.27
C ASN A 61 3.43 13.03 -8.91
N VAL A 62 2.36 12.57 -8.28
CA VAL A 62 0.96 12.85 -8.66
C VAL A 62 0.30 13.66 -7.54
N PRO A 63 -0.30 14.82 -7.82
CA PRO A 63 -0.98 15.61 -6.80
C PRO A 63 -2.22 14.88 -6.28
N LEU A 64 -2.42 14.91 -4.96
CA LEU A 64 -3.65 14.46 -4.32
C LEU A 64 -4.70 15.58 -4.43
N SER A 65 -5.23 15.78 -5.64
CA SER A 65 -6.23 16.82 -5.92
C SER A 65 -7.65 16.31 -5.67
N GLU A 66 -8.55 17.17 -5.17
CA GLU A 66 -9.97 16.82 -4.96
C GLU A 66 -10.74 16.54 -6.27
N GLN A 67 -10.12 16.75 -7.44
CA GLN A 67 -10.76 16.58 -8.75
C GLN A 67 -10.32 15.26 -9.45
N THR A 68 -11.21 14.27 -9.32
CA THR A 68 -11.64 13.28 -10.32
C THR A 68 -10.72 12.24 -10.95
N SER A 69 -9.39 12.16 -10.74
CA SER A 69 -8.65 11.07 -11.44
C SER A 69 -7.38 10.48 -10.82
N VAL A 70 -7.13 10.64 -9.51
CA VAL A 70 -5.96 10.02 -8.86
C VAL A 70 -5.90 8.50 -9.07
N THR A 71 -7.04 7.82 -9.00
CA THR A 71 -7.13 6.38 -9.30
C THR A 71 -6.78 6.04 -10.75
N SER A 72 -7.14 6.89 -11.71
CA SER A 72 -6.76 6.75 -13.12
C SER A 72 -5.27 7.00 -13.36
N GLU A 73 -4.67 7.96 -12.67
CA GLU A 73 -3.21 8.20 -12.70
C GLU A 73 -2.45 6.99 -12.12
N ILE A 74 -2.90 6.47 -10.98
CA ILE A 74 -2.39 5.22 -10.39
C ILE A 74 -2.52 4.09 -11.41
N TYR A 75 -3.69 3.93 -12.03
CA TYR A 75 -3.91 2.91 -13.05
C TYR A 75 -2.93 3.02 -14.21
N ARG A 76 -2.78 4.22 -14.79
CA ARG A 76 -1.88 4.45 -15.93
C ARG A 76 -0.45 4.04 -15.58
N PHE A 77 0.03 4.51 -14.43
CA PHE A 77 1.36 4.20 -13.93
C PHE A 77 1.57 2.70 -13.71
N LEU A 78 0.61 2.01 -13.09
CA LEU A 78 0.72 0.58 -12.84
C LEU A 78 0.59 -0.26 -14.12
N ASN A 79 -0.20 0.18 -15.09
CA ASN A 79 -0.37 -0.49 -16.37
C ASN A 79 0.91 -0.45 -17.24
N GLU A 80 1.76 0.56 -17.06
CA GLU A 80 3.10 0.60 -17.68
C GLU A 80 4.10 -0.34 -16.99
N ASN A 81 3.74 -0.90 -15.82
CA ASN A 81 4.64 -1.68 -14.97
C ASN A 81 4.01 -3.00 -14.50
N ARG A 82 3.27 -3.68 -15.39
CA ARG A 82 2.59 -4.96 -15.14
C ARG A 82 3.56 -6.11 -14.80
N GLY A 83 3.02 -7.18 -14.21
CA GLY A 83 3.76 -8.38 -13.82
C GLY A 83 4.67 -8.22 -12.59
N LYS A 84 4.61 -7.08 -11.90
CA LYS A 84 5.42 -6.76 -10.72
C LYS A 84 4.63 -6.93 -9.42
N VAL A 85 5.35 -7.03 -8.31
CA VAL A 85 4.78 -6.82 -6.98
C VAL A 85 4.48 -5.33 -6.82
N ILE A 86 3.21 -5.01 -6.55
CA ILE A 86 2.71 -3.65 -6.38
C ILE A 86 2.32 -3.49 -4.92
N VAL A 87 2.91 -2.52 -4.24
CA VAL A 87 2.60 -2.21 -2.85
C VAL A 87 1.99 -0.82 -2.80
N ILE A 88 0.73 -0.72 -2.36
CA ILE A 88 0.03 0.55 -2.21
C ILE A 88 -0.19 0.82 -0.72
N ASP A 89 0.43 1.88 -0.21
CA ASP A 89 0.28 2.34 1.17
C ASP A 89 -0.53 3.63 1.25
N GLY A 90 -1.51 3.64 2.15
CA GLY A 90 -2.41 4.78 2.35
C GLY A 90 -3.70 4.73 1.52
N ILE A 91 -4.17 3.54 1.13
CA ILE A 91 -5.48 3.41 0.46
C ILE A 91 -6.60 4.05 1.30
N ASP A 92 -6.51 3.98 2.63
CA ASP A 92 -7.43 4.65 3.56
C ASP A 92 -7.60 6.15 3.28
N VAL A 93 -6.57 6.83 2.78
CA VAL A 93 -6.62 8.24 2.43
C VAL A 93 -7.60 8.47 1.27
N LEU A 94 -7.66 7.58 0.28
CA LEU A 94 -8.60 7.73 -0.83
C LEU A 94 -10.05 7.69 -0.37
N PHE A 95 -10.35 6.92 0.68
CA PHE A 95 -11.70 6.83 1.25
C PHE A 95 -12.11 8.07 2.04
N ILE A 96 -11.14 8.89 2.47
CA ILE A 96 -11.38 10.16 3.15
C ILE A 96 -11.67 11.27 2.14
N TYR A 97 -10.92 11.32 1.03
CA TYR A 97 -10.96 12.43 0.08
C TYR A 97 -11.87 12.22 -1.13
N TYR A 98 -12.25 10.97 -1.45
CA TYR A 98 -13.04 10.66 -2.65
C TYR A 98 -14.30 9.86 -2.35
N ASN A 99 -15.17 9.77 -3.36
CA ASN A 99 -16.37 8.95 -3.28
C ASN A 99 -16.00 7.46 -3.16
N ILE A 100 -16.39 6.85 -2.04
CA ILE A 100 -16.10 5.46 -1.71
C ILE A 100 -16.52 4.48 -2.82
N LYS A 101 -17.67 4.70 -3.48
CA LYS A 101 -18.15 3.79 -4.53
C LYS A 101 -17.24 3.82 -5.74
N GLU A 102 -16.79 5.00 -6.16
CA GLU A 102 -15.85 5.13 -7.29
C GLU A 102 -14.49 4.56 -6.91
N VAL A 103 -13.96 4.84 -5.71
CA VAL A 103 -12.69 4.25 -5.23
C VAL A 103 -12.75 2.73 -5.25
N LEU A 104 -13.81 2.13 -4.70
CA LEU A 104 -13.96 0.66 -4.69
C LEU A 104 -14.08 0.07 -6.10
N LYS A 105 -14.81 0.75 -6.99
CA LYS A 105 -14.95 0.35 -8.39
C LYS A 105 -13.60 0.41 -9.11
N ASP A 106 -12.81 1.44 -8.89
CA ASP A 106 -11.49 1.60 -9.49
C ASP A 106 -10.49 0.57 -8.95
N LEU A 107 -10.51 0.30 -7.64
CA LEU A 107 -9.69 -0.76 -7.02
C LEU A 107 -10.08 -2.16 -7.53
N ALA A 108 -11.37 -2.42 -7.73
CA ALA A 108 -11.83 -3.66 -8.34
C ALA A 108 -11.41 -3.75 -9.82
N GLY A 109 -11.46 -2.64 -10.56
CA GLY A 109 -10.97 -2.54 -11.93
C GLY A 109 -9.46 -2.83 -12.03
N LEU A 110 -8.66 -2.27 -11.12
CA LEU A 110 -7.23 -2.53 -11.01
C LEU A 110 -6.93 -4.02 -10.82
N LYS A 111 -7.67 -4.70 -9.94
CA LYS A 111 -7.53 -6.14 -9.71
C LYS A 111 -7.74 -6.96 -10.99
N ILE A 112 -8.68 -6.57 -11.84
CA ILE A 112 -8.98 -7.28 -13.09
C ILE A 112 -7.91 -6.98 -14.14
N ALA A 113 -7.59 -5.69 -14.31
CA ALA A 113 -6.66 -5.23 -15.33
C ALA A 113 -5.22 -5.69 -15.07
N LEU A 114 -4.81 -5.78 -13.82
CA LEU A 114 -3.47 -6.18 -13.37
C LEU A 114 -3.49 -7.60 -12.77
N SER A 115 -4.23 -8.50 -13.42
CA SER A 115 -4.40 -9.91 -12.97
C SER A 115 -3.10 -10.72 -12.95
N ASP A 116 -2.05 -10.24 -13.63
CA ASP A 116 -0.71 -10.79 -13.65
C ASP A 116 0.22 -10.24 -12.55
N SER A 117 -0.27 -9.28 -11.73
CA SER A 117 0.49 -8.66 -10.65
C SER A 117 -0.01 -9.10 -9.27
N THR A 118 0.89 -9.11 -8.27
CA THR A 118 0.47 -9.24 -6.86
C THR A 118 0.36 -7.85 -6.26
N ILE A 119 -0.84 -7.48 -5.79
CA ILE A 119 -1.12 -6.16 -5.23
C ILE A 119 -1.35 -6.26 -3.72
N PHE A 120 -0.55 -5.52 -2.95
CA PHE A 120 -0.72 -5.35 -1.51
C PHE A 120 -1.35 -4.00 -1.22
N PHE A 121 -2.52 -4.00 -0.57
CA PHE A 121 -3.12 -2.79 -0.01
C PHE A 121 -2.78 -2.70 1.47
N PHE A 122 -2.01 -1.67 1.84
CA PHE A 122 -1.78 -1.29 3.23
C PHE A 122 -2.77 -0.23 3.64
N VAL A 123 -3.52 -0.57 4.69
CA VAL A 123 -4.71 0.15 5.12
C VAL A 123 -4.66 0.33 6.62
N ASN A 124 -4.81 1.57 7.09
CA ASN A 124 -5.07 1.81 8.49
C ASN A 124 -6.55 1.57 8.83
N TYR A 125 -6.89 0.36 9.29
CA TYR A 125 -8.27 -0.01 9.59
C TYR A 125 -8.88 0.76 10.77
N GLU A 126 -8.07 1.40 11.62
CA GLU A 126 -8.55 2.15 12.79
C GLU A 126 -9.25 3.45 12.42
N ILE A 127 -8.91 4.03 11.25
CA ILE A 127 -9.48 5.29 10.79
C ILE A 127 -10.60 5.09 9.75
N MET A 128 -10.82 3.86 9.30
CA MET A 128 -11.88 3.55 8.34
C MET A 128 -13.20 3.25 9.03
N MET A 129 -14.31 3.67 8.42
CA MET A 129 -15.62 3.20 8.83
C MET A 129 -15.73 1.69 8.61
N LYS A 130 -16.33 0.97 9.57
CA LYS A 130 -16.48 -0.50 9.52
C LYS A 130 -17.11 -0.99 8.21
N ARG A 131 -18.10 -0.25 7.69
CA ARG A 131 -18.77 -0.55 6.43
C ARG A 131 -17.81 -0.51 5.24
N ASP A 132 -16.97 0.51 5.17
CA ASP A 132 -16.06 0.72 4.04
C ASP A 132 -14.92 -0.29 4.07
N LEU A 133 -14.43 -0.59 5.28
CA LEU A 133 -13.46 -1.67 5.49
C LEU A 133 -14.03 -3.01 4.99
N ALA A 134 -15.26 -3.35 5.34
CA ALA A 134 -15.90 -4.59 4.87
C ALA A 134 -16.03 -4.65 3.34
N LEU A 135 -16.33 -3.51 2.70
CA LEU A 135 -16.38 -3.41 1.24
C LEU A 135 -15.00 -3.60 0.61
N LEU A 136 -13.95 -3.00 1.17
CA LEU A 136 -12.58 -3.19 0.72
C LEU A 136 -12.10 -4.65 0.91
N GLU A 137 -12.42 -5.25 2.07
CA GLU A 137 -12.16 -6.66 2.36
C GLU A 137 -12.88 -7.61 1.38
N SER A 138 -14.03 -7.20 0.84
CA SER A 138 -14.78 -8.01 -0.12
C SER A 138 -14.04 -8.19 -1.46
N ILE A 139 -13.31 -7.17 -1.92
CA ILE A 139 -12.57 -7.22 -3.19
C ILE A 139 -11.20 -7.91 -3.06
N ALA A 140 -10.64 -7.97 -1.84
CA ALA A 140 -9.36 -8.63 -1.56
C ALA A 140 -9.47 -10.17 -1.67
N THR A 141 -8.45 -10.82 -2.20
CA THR A 141 -8.34 -12.30 -2.23
C THR A 141 -7.80 -12.86 -0.93
N THR A 142 -6.88 -12.12 -0.29
CA THR A 142 -6.24 -12.46 0.97
C THR A 142 -6.30 -11.24 1.90
N ILE A 143 -6.59 -11.47 3.18
CA ILE A 143 -6.63 -10.43 4.20
C ILE A 143 -5.75 -10.88 5.35
N VAL A 144 -4.76 -10.04 5.66
CA VAL A 144 -3.90 -10.18 6.83
C VAL A 144 -4.09 -8.96 7.72
N ARG A 145 -4.45 -9.18 8.98
CA ARG A 145 -4.59 -8.13 9.97
C ARG A 145 -3.41 -8.17 10.92
N PHE A 146 -2.68 -7.07 11.00
CA PHE A 146 -1.63 -6.93 12.00
C PHE A 146 -2.17 -6.24 13.25
N ARG A 147 -1.79 -6.74 14.43
CA ARG A 147 -2.01 -6.07 15.71
C ARG A 147 -0.74 -6.07 16.53
N GLY A 148 -0.33 -4.89 16.93
CA GLY A 148 0.74 -4.63 17.89
C GLY A 148 0.13 -4.23 19.22
N PHE A 149 0.73 -4.72 20.30
CA PHE A 149 0.46 -4.29 21.66
C PHE A 149 1.73 -3.69 22.25
N LEU A 150 1.62 -2.48 22.80
CA LEU A 150 2.68 -1.84 23.57
C LEU A 150 2.51 -2.25 25.03
N GLY A 151 3.32 -3.22 25.48
CA GLY A 151 3.46 -3.62 26.88
C GLY A 151 4.89 -3.41 27.37
N ARG A 152 5.38 -4.28 28.26
CA ARG A 152 6.82 -4.33 28.62
C ARG A 152 7.72 -4.73 27.43
N GLU A 153 7.12 -5.40 26.44
CA GLU A 153 7.73 -5.75 25.16
C GLU A 153 6.79 -5.32 24.03
N ILE A 154 7.34 -5.11 22.83
CA ILE A 154 6.55 -4.85 21.62
C ILE A 154 6.16 -6.20 21.03
N VAL A 155 4.93 -6.64 21.29
CA VAL A 155 4.40 -7.88 20.72
C VAL A 155 3.58 -7.56 19.48
N ARG A 156 3.85 -8.27 18.38
CA ARG A 156 3.23 -8.07 17.07
C ARG A 156 2.66 -9.38 16.56
N TYR A 157 1.37 -9.39 16.29
CA TYR A 157 0.63 -10.54 15.75
C TYR A 157 0.15 -10.25 14.34
N GLY A 158 0.21 -11.25 13.46
CA GLY A 158 -0.46 -11.25 12.17
C GLY A 158 -1.55 -12.32 12.13
N TYR A 159 -2.77 -11.95 11.76
CA TYR A 159 -3.91 -12.85 11.64
C TYR A 159 -4.33 -12.95 10.17
N ILE A 160 -4.37 -14.15 9.62
CA ILE A 160 -4.96 -14.39 8.30
C ILE A 160 -6.47 -14.50 8.50
N LEU A 161 -7.23 -13.54 7.95
CA LEU A 161 -8.69 -13.49 8.06
C LEU A 161 -9.38 -14.10 6.83
N LYS A 162 -8.71 -14.03 5.68
CA LYS A 162 -9.18 -14.56 4.40
C LYS A 162 -7.97 -14.95 3.57
N THR A 163 -8.05 -16.05 2.84
CA THR A 163 -7.01 -16.50 1.92
C THR A 163 -7.62 -17.47 0.90
N LEU A 164 -7.05 -17.53 -0.30
CA LEU A 164 -7.39 -18.54 -1.30
C LEU A 164 -6.73 -19.89 -1.03
N SER A 165 -5.64 -19.89 -0.26
CA SER A 165 -4.84 -21.09 0.04
C SER A 165 -5.22 -21.67 1.40
N PRO A 166 -5.08 -22.99 1.62
CA PRO A 166 -5.20 -23.58 2.94
C PRO A 166 -4.28 -22.88 3.93
N ILE A 167 -4.80 -22.52 5.10
CA ILE A 167 -4.02 -21.81 6.12
C ILE A 167 -2.91 -22.75 6.63
N ARG A 168 -1.66 -22.40 6.35
CA ARG A 168 -0.49 -22.97 7.03
C ARG A 168 -0.14 -22.05 8.19
N CYS A 169 -0.28 -22.54 9.42
CA CYS A 169 0.14 -21.79 10.60
C CYS A 169 1.63 -22.07 10.83
N GLU A 170 2.45 -21.03 10.67
CA GLU A 170 3.87 -21.08 11.02
C GLU A 170 4.13 -20.02 12.10
N SER A 171 4.59 -20.46 13.27
CA SER A 171 5.00 -19.55 14.35
C SER A 171 6.46 -19.15 14.14
N VAL A 172 6.70 -17.90 13.75
CA VAL A 172 8.04 -17.33 13.73
C VAL A 172 8.32 -16.75 15.11
N LYS A 173 9.27 -17.33 15.86
CA LYS A 173 9.83 -16.68 17.05
C LYS A 173 10.76 -15.58 16.58
N ILE A 174 10.49 -14.34 17.01
CA ILE A 174 11.36 -13.18 16.84
C ILE A 174 12.24 -13.07 18.08
#